data_AF-A0A7X8UJK6-F1
#
_entry.id   AF-A0A7X8UJK6-F1
#
_cell.length_a   1.000
_cell.length_b   1.000
_cell.length_c   1.000
_cell.angle_alpha   90.00
_cell.angle_beta   90.00
_cell.angle_gamma   90.00
#
_symmetry.space_group_name_H-M   'P 1'
#
loop_
_entity.id
_entity.type
_entity.pdbx_description
1 polymer ?
#
loop_
_entity_poly.entity_id
_entity_poly.type
_entity_poly.pdbx_seq_one_letter_code
_entity_poly.pdbx_strand_id
1 'polypeptide(L)'
;MKQFRASTERIALMRELIRDRTIAIDAERALNITESYAKNLLSPPEIKRAQATYDVCSRMTCRVEEFGLVVGNFGTSFLGCGVWPEEGRAVGTRSGWGLSPRGHG
;
A
#
# COMPACT_ATOMS: atom_id res chain seq x y z
N MET A 1 -27.80 5.73 27.04
CA MET A 1 -26.41 5.92 26.58
C MET A 1 -25.77 4.55 26.43
N LYS A 2 -25.23 4.18 25.26
CA LYS A 2 -24.54 2.89 25.10
C LYS A 2 -23.15 3.00 25.74
N GLN A 3 -22.82 2.07 26.63
CA GLN A 3 -21.52 2.02 27.29
C GLN A 3 -20.55 1.26 26.38
N PHE A 4 -19.47 1.92 25.94
CA PHE A 4 -18.47 1.27 25.10
C PHE A 4 -17.55 0.40 25.94
N ARG A 5 -17.21 -0.78 25.42
CA ARG A 5 -16.23 -1.68 26.04
C ARG A 5 -14.84 -1.07 25.93
N ALA A 6 -14.03 -1.23 26.97
CA ALA A 6 -12.62 -0.86 26.95
C ALA A 6 -11.85 -1.63 25.86
N SER A 7 -10.84 -1.00 25.26
CA SER A 7 -9.93 -1.67 24.33
C SER A 7 -9.11 -2.73 25.04
N THR A 8 -8.82 -3.83 24.35
CA THR A 8 -7.82 -4.81 24.82
C THR A 8 -6.43 -4.18 24.80
N GLU A 9 -5.51 -4.67 25.64
CA GLU A 9 -4.12 -4.19 25.72
C GLU A 9 -3.42 -4.16 24.36
N ARG A 10 -3.58 -5.21 23.55
CA ARG A 10 -3.04 -5.30 22.18
C ARG A 10 -3.47 -4.12 21.28
N ILE A 11 -4.72 -3.70 21.39
CA ILE A 11 -5.28 -2.60 20.57
C ILE A 11 -4.84 -1.25 21.13
N ALA A 12 -4.70 -1.13 22.46
CA ALA A 12 -4.14 0.07 23.07
C ALA A 12 -2.67 0.26 22.65
N LEU A 13 -1.85 -0.79 22.69
CA LEU A 13 -0.47 -0.77 22.20
C LEU A 13 -0.39 -0.38 20.72
N MET A 14 -1.16 -1.05 19.85
CA MET A 14 -1.19 -0.72 18.43
C MET A 14 -1.60 0.73 18.20
N ARG A 15 -2.56 1.26 18.97
CA ARG A 15 -2.98 2.67 18.88
C ARG A 15 -1.83 3.64 19.20
N GLU A 16 -1.02 3.38 20.23
CA GLU A 16 0.13 4.23 20.53
C GLU A 16 1.16 4.18 19.40
N LEU A 17 1.52 2.97 18.94
CA LEU A 17 2.46 2.80 17.84
C LEU A 17 1.99 3.50 16.55
N ILE A 18 0.69 3.47 16.27
CA ILE A 18 0.10 4.17 15.12
C ILE A 18 0.25 5.68 15.25
N ARG A 19 0.08 6.25 16.45
CA ARG A 19 0.16 7.69 16.68
C ARG A 19 1.58 8.22 16.55
N ASP A 20 2.54 7.47 17.07
CA ASP A 20 3.93 7.93 17.17
C ASP A 20 4.78 7.55 15.94
N ARG A 21 4.22 6.79 15.00
CA ARG A 21 4.97 6.37 13.81
C ARG A 21 5.34 7.53 12.90
N THR A 22 6.49 7.39 12.26
CA THR A 22 6.83 8.17 11.06
C THR A 22 6.05 7.66 9.86
N ILE A 23 5.43 8.56 9.08
CA ILE A 23 4.83 8.21 7.78
C ILE A 23 5.98 7.95 6.81
N ALA A 24 6.12 6.70 6.40
CA ALA A 24 7.18 6.25 5.50
C ALA A 24 6.62 5.89 4.12
N ILE A 25 7.25 6.45 3.09
CA ILE A 25 7.01 6.10 1.69
C ILE A 25 8.09 5.11 1.27
N ASP A 26 7.66 3.99 0.71
CA ASP A 26 8.49 2.85 0.36
C ASP A 26 8.65 2.74 -1.16
N ALA A 27 9.87 2.43 -1.61
CA ALA A 27 10.23 2.34 -3.02
C ALA A 27 10.20 0.89 -3.57
N GLU A 28 10.09 -0.14 -2.73
CA GLU A 28 10.18 -1.55 -3.11
C GLU A 28 9.19 -1.91 -4.23
N ARG A 29 7.92 -1.53 -4.06
CA ARG A 29 6.91 -1.69 -5.11
C ARG A 29 7.30 -0.99 -6.41
N ALA A 30 7.82 0.23 -6.31
CA ALA A 30 8.19 1.05 -7.45
C ALA A 30 9.30 0.39 -8.26
N LEU A 31 10.32 -0.12 -7.57
CA LEU A 31 11.43 -0.84 -8.20
C LEU A 31 10.92 -2.12 -8.87
N ASN A 32 10.16 -2.94 -8.14
CA ASN A 32 9.60 -4.20 -8.65
C ASN A 32 8.73 -3.98 -9.89
N ILE A 33 7.88 -2.95 -9.89
CA ILE A 33 6.99 -2.69 -11.01
C ILE A 33 7.74 -2.12 -12.23
N THR A 34 8.71 -1.22 -12.02
CA THR A 34 9.53 -0.67 -13.09
C THR A 34 10.34 -1.76 -13.80
N GLU A 35 10.94 -2.67 -13.05
CA GLU A 35 11.64 -3.83 -13.62
C GLU A 35 10.71 -4.73 -14.43
N SER A 36 9.51 -5.02 -13.92
CA SER A 36 8.54 -5.85 -14.63
C SER A 36 8.04 -5.19 -15.92
N TYR A 37 7.80 -3.88 -15.90
CA TYR A 37 7.40 -3.13 -17.10
C TYR A 37 8.52 -3.14 -18.16
N ALA A 38 9.78 -3.01 -17.74
CA ALA A 38 10.94 -3.10 -18.64
C ALA A 38 11.06 -4.48 -19.29
N LYS A 39 10.86 -5.57 -18.52
CA LYS A 39 10.86 -6.95 -19.03
C LYS A 39 9.74 -7.22 -20.02
N ASN A 40 8.58 -6.58 -19.85
CA ASN A 40 7.36 -6.86 -20.61
C ASN A 40 7.01 -5.76 -21.63
N LEU A 41 7.97 -4.95 -22.09
CA LEU A 41 7.72 -3.77 -22.94
C LEU A 41 6.85 -4.06 -24.18
N LEU A 42 7.08 -5.20 -24.83
CA LEU A 42 6.38 -5.61 -26.06
C LEU A 42 5.10 -6.40 -25.81
N SER A 43 4.77 -6.71 -24.56
CA SER A 43 3.54 -7.42 -24.21
C SER A 43 2.31 -6.51 -24.36
N PRO A 44 1.13 -7.07 -24.72
CA PRO A 44 -0.13 -6.33 -24.68
C PRO A 44 -0.37 -5.69 -23.30
N PRO A 45 -1.03 -4.51 -23.22
CA PRO A 45 -1.19 -3.77 -21.96
C PRO A 45 -1.80 -4.57 -20.81
N GLU A 46 -2.75 -5.46 -21.09
CA GLU A 46 -3.44 -6.30 -20.12
C GLU A 46 -2.47 -7.34 -19.52
N ILE A 47 -1.69 -7.99 -20.38
CA ILE A 47 -0.69 -8.98 -19.97
C ILE A 47 0.43 -8.30 -19.19
N LYS A 48 0.90 -7.14 -19.66
CA LYS A 48 1.92 -6.33 -18.98
C LYS A 48 1.50 -5.98 -17.55
N ARG A 49 0.25 -5.53 -17.35
CA ARG A 49 -0.29 -5.21 -16.01
C ARG A 49 -0.43 -6.45 -15.13
N ALA A 50 -0.89 -7.56 -15.69
CA ALA A 50 -1.01 -8.82 -14.95
C ALA A 50 0.36 -9.34 -14.49
N GLN A 51 1.36 -9.34 -15.37
CA GLN A 51 2.74 -9.73 -15.03
C GLN A 51 3.35 -8.80 -13.98
N ALA A 52 3.16 -7.48 -14.13
CA ALA A 52 3.64 -6.52 -13.14
C ALA A 52 3.02 -6.72 -11.76
N THR A 53 1.72 -7.01 -11.70
CA THR A 53 1.04 -7.33 -10.43
C THR A 53 1.61 -8.59 -9.81
N TYR A 54 1.83 -9.64 -10.61
CA TYR A 54 2.44 -10.89 -10.14
C TYR A 54 3.86 -10.67 -9.61
N ASP A 55 4.71 -9.95 -10.36
CA ASP A 55 6.08 -9.66 -9.96
C ASP A 55 6.16 -8.84 -8.67
N VAL A 56 5.28 -7.83 -8.51
CA VAL A 56 5.17 -7.09 -7.24
C VAL A 56 4.77 -8.04 -6.12
N CYS A 57 3.63 -8.73 -6.23
CA CYS A 57 3.12 -9.58 -5.15
C CYS A 57 4.06 -10.73 -4.76
N SER A 58 4.86 -11.24 -5.70
CA SER A 58 5.81 -12.33 -5.45
C SER A 58 7.14 -11.88 -4.82
N ARG A 59 7.45 -10.57 -4.86
CA ARG A 59 8.74 -10.03 -4.40
C ARG A 59 8.63 -9.04 -3.23
N MET A 60 7.44 -8.50 -2.95
CA MET A 60 7.22 -7.57 -1.85
C MET A 60 7.59 -8.20 -0.50
N THR A 61 8.19 -7.42 0.38
CA THR A 61 8.50 -7.84 1.74
C THR A 61 7.23 -7.98 2.58
N CYS A 62 6.98 -9.19 3.09
CA CYS A 62 5.86 -9.46 3.99
C CYS A 62 6.25 -9.21 5.45
N ARG A 63 5.94 -8.02 5.97
CA ARG A 63 6.14 -7.67 7.38
C ARG A 63 4.99 -8.16 8.27
N VAL A 64 5.32 -8.75 9.41
CA VAL A 64 4.37 -9.21 10.43
C VAL A 64 4.75 -8.61 11.78
N GLU A 65 3.82 -7.93 12.44
CA GLU A 65 4.01 -7.40 13.79
C GLU A 65 3.50 -8.41 14.83
N GLU A 66 4.16 -8.49 15.99
CA GLU A 66 3.79 -9.41 17.07
C GLU A 66 2.36 -9.21 17.59
N PHE A 67 1.86 -7.96 17.58
CA PHE A 67 0.51 -7.62 18.00
C PHE A 67 -0.54 -7.76 16.89
N GLY A 68 -0.15 -8.13 15.68
CA GLY A 68 -1.03 -8.22 14.51
C GLY A 68 -1.80 -9.54 14.46
N LEU A 69 -3.14 -9.48 14.50
CA LEU A 69 -3.97 -10.63 14.11
C LEU A 69 -4.26 -10.64 12.60
N VAL A 70 -4.41 -9.45 12.01
CA VAL A 70 -4.52 -9.26 10.57
C VAL A 70 -3.18 -8.70 10.10
N VAL A 71 -2.55 -9.41 9.17
CA VAL A 71 -1.22 -9.10 8.65
C VAL A 71 -1.33 -8.61 7.20
N GLY A 72 -0.32 -7.88 6.75
CA GLY A 72 -0.27 -7.30 5.41
C GLY A 72 0.02 -5.81 5.46
N ASN A 73 0.88 -5.36 4.54
CA ASN A 73 1.33 -3.99 4.46
C ASN A 73 1.74 -3.65 3.02
N PHE A 74 1.79 -2.36 2.68
CA PHE A 74 2.18 -1.89 1.34
C PHE A 74 3.65 -1.47 1.24
N GLY A 75 4.46 -1.72 2.28
CA GLY A 75 5.89 -1.42 2.29
C GLY A 75 6.62 -2.17 3.39
N THR A 76 7.88 -1.80 3.62
CA THR A 76 8.77 -2.49 4.56
C THR A 76 8.62 -2.02 6.02
N SER A 77 7.99 -0.87 6.26
CA SER A 77 7.83 -0.25 7.60
C SER A 77 6.41 -0.40 8.15
N PHE A 78 6.21 -0.31 9.47
CA PHE A 78 4.87 -0.32 10.08
C PHE A 78 3.94 0.74 9.48
N LEU A 79 2.82 0.32 8.89
CA LEU A 79 1.88 1.16 8.11
C LEU A 79 2.58 1.99 7.02
N GLY A 80 3.64 1.43 6.42
CA GLY A 80 4.33 1.98 5.26
C GLY A 80 3.46 1.97 4.01
N CYS A 81 3.79 2.88 3.09
CA CYS A 81 3.01 3.10 1.89
C CYS A 81 3.90 3.03 0.64
N GLY A 82 3.50 2.23 -0.35
CA GLY A 82 4.19 2.19 -1.65
C GLY A 82 3.80 3.36 -2.58
N VAL A 83 4.43 3.39 -3.75
CA VAL A 83 4.10 4.33 -4.84
C VAL A 83 3.70 3.59 -6.11
N TRP A 84 2.90 4.27 -6.96
CA TRP A 84 2.36 3.76 -8.23
C TRP A 84 2.88 4.61 -9.39
N PRO A 85 4.18 4.47 -9.75
CA PRO A 85 4.80 5.29 -10.80
C PRO A 85 4.11 5.12 -12.16
N GLU A 86 3.53 3.95 -12.43
CA GLU A 86 2.80 3.64 -13.66
C GLU A 86 1.49 4.43 -13.81
N GLU A 87 0.94 4.98 -12.73
CA GLU A 87 -0.30 5.76 -12.73
C GLU A 87 -0.05 7.27 -12.54
N GLY A 88 1.21 7.68 -12.33
CA GLY A 88 1.55 9.03 -11.91
C GLY A 88 1.03 9.40 -10.51
N ARG A 89 0.82 8.42 -9.62
CA ARG A 89 0.24 8.63 -8.28
C ARG A 89 1.20 8.15 -7.17
N ALA A 90 1.35 8.98 -6.14
CA ALA A 90 1.84 8.54 -4.83
C ALA A 90 0.64 8.42 -3.87
N VAL A 91 0.47 7.26 -3.23
CA VAL A 91 -0.59 7.09 -2.21
C VAL A 91 -0.25 7.98 -1.01
N GLY A 92 -1.21 8.82 -0.61
CA GLY A 92 -1.04 9.86 0.41
C GLY A 92 -1.02 11.29 -0.14
N THR A 93 -0.93 11.48 -1.47
CA THR A 93 -1.24 12.77 -2.09
C THR A 93 -2.74 12.91 -2.28
N ARG A 94 -3.23 14.16 -2.21
CA ARG A 94 -4.63 14.60 -2.06
C ARG A 94 -5.61 14.14 -3.18
N SER A 95 -5.19 13.25 -4.08
CA SER A 95 -5.92 12.76 -5.25
C SER A 95 -6.36 11.29 -5.16
N GLY A 96 -6.05 10.57 -4.08
CA GLY A 96 -6.42 9.15 -3.90
C GLY A 96 -7.86 8.89 -3.43
N TRP A 97 -8.53 9.89 -2.85
CA TRP A 97 -9.92 9.80 -2.36
C TRP A 97 -10.72 11.10 -2.60
N GLY A 98 -10.50 11.75 -3.74
CA GLY A 98 -11.15 13.01 -4.09
C GLY A 98 -11.71 12.97 -5.52
N LEU A 99 -13.01 12.71 -5.62
CA LEU A 99 -13.91 13.10 -6.71
C LEU A 99 -13.35 12.95 -8.13
N SER A 100 -13.76 11.88 -8.81
CA SER A 100 -13.91 11.92 -10.27
C SER A 100 -14.79 13.13 -10.64
N PRO A 101 -14.35 14.06 -11.52
CA PRO A 101 -15.28 14.98 -12.13
C PRO A 101 -16.19 14.12 -13.01
N ARG A 102 -17.41 13.89 -12.54
CA ARG A 102 -18.50 13.43 -13.42
C ARG A 102 -18.56 14.38 -14.61
N GLY A 103 -18.60 13.78 -15.80
CA GLY A 103 -18.34 14.47 -17.04
C GLY A 103 -19.28 15.63 -17.36
N HIS A 104 -18.76 16.49 -18.23
CA HIS A 104 -19.55 17.25 -19.19
C HIS A 104 -18.92 17.04 -20.56
N GLY A 105 -19.72 16.47 -21.46
CA GLY A 105 -19.42 16.15 -22.85
C GLY A 105 -20.61 15.40 -23.42
#